data_AF-A0A438D188-F1
#
_entry.id   AF-A0A438D188-F1
#
_cell.length_a   1.000
_cell.length_b   1.000
_cell.length_c   1.000
_cell.angle_alpha   90.00
_cell.angle_beta   90.00
_cell.angle_gamma   90.00
#
_symmetry.space_group_name_H-M   'P 1'
#
loop_
_entity.id
_entity.type
_entity.pdbx_description
1 polymer ?
#
loop_
_entity_poly.entity_id
_entity_poly.type
_entity_poly.pdbx_seq_one_letter_code
_entity_poly.pdbx_strand_id
1 'polypeptide(L)'
;MLLHNSLQYDAFDIGFITTDDFTNADILEATYPAVAKRLYNDWINDPAIPIVTGFLGKGWKSGAVTTLGRGGSDLTATAIGRALGLQEIQVWKDVDGVLTCDPSIYPRALPVPYLTFDEAAELAYFGAQVLHPQAMRPARESDIPVRVKNSYNPEAPGTLINKTRDMSKAVLTSIVLKRNVTMLDIVSTRMLGQFGFLAKVFSIFEDLGISVDVVATSEVSISLTLDPSKLWSRELIQQASIQSFCSIFSNAVCSCFAREMYGGAQYHRGQKHLMAEHLCGVLNLKSPLIDRSLVFTIIRMFQFLKCQLIFNVVITVSLQYIIREYLIKYCKRMGLLIELGGEAIRYQLVKLTQIGTSVEIDVEASVVSCWSQELDHVVEELEKIAVVNLLQHRSIISLIGNIQRSSLILEKAFNVLRTIGVNVQMISQGASKVNISLIVNDSEAEQCVKALHHAFFEIGDLFELMILDGGVENGSALPLTVENQL
;
A
#
# COMPACT_ATOMS: atom_id res chain seq x y z
N MET A 1 -18.77 -18.33 -35.63
CA MET A 1 -18.24 -17.04 -35.15
C MET A 1 -19.43 -16.10 -35.00
N LEU A 2 -20.06 -16.05 -33.83
CA LEU A 2 -21.01 -14.98 -33.53
C LEU A 2 -20.16 -13.71 -33.40
N LEU A 3 -20.30 -12.78 -34.33
CA LEU A 3 -19.85 -11.41 -34.13
C LEU A 3 -20.67 -10.86 -32.97
N HIS A 4 -20.13 -10.95 -31.76
CA HIS A 4 -20.82 -10.45 -30.58
C HIS A 4 -20.93 -8.93 -30.71
N ASN A 5 -22.17 -8.43 -30.90
CA ASN A 5 -22.46 -7.01 -30.76
C ASN A 5 -22.06 -6.58 -29.34
N SER A 6 -21.42 -5.43 -29.19
CA SER A 6 -20.96 -4.92 -27.89
C SER A 6 -21.29 -3.45 -27.77
N LEU A 7 -21.74 -3.02 -26.58
CA LEU A 7 -22.09 -1.64 -26.29
C LEU A 7 -21.29 -1.13 -25.10
N GLN A 8 -20.67 0.05 -25.26
CA GLN A 8 -19.94 0.71 -24.17
C GLN A 8 -20.91 1.49 -23.28
N TYR A 9 -20.63 1.43 -21.97
CA TYR A 9 -21.39 2.12 -20.95
C TYR A 9 -20.46 2.82 -19.98
N ASP A 10 -20.77 4.08 -19.68
CA ASP A 10 -20.14 4.77 -18.57
C ASP A 10 -20.90 4.49 -17.26
N ALA A 11 -20.19 4.00 -16.24
CA ALA A 11 -20.79 3.62 -14.97
C ALA A 11 -21.66 4.74 -14.37
N PHE A 12 -21.16 5.98 -14.41
CA PHE A 12 -21.85 7.16 -13.90
C PHE A 12 -23.15 7.51 -14.67
N ASP A 13 -23.35 7.00 -15.89
CA ASP A 13 -24.56 7.24 -16.69
C ASP A 13 -25.58 6.10 -16.57
N ILE A 14 -25.15 4.88 -16.26
CA ILE A 14 -26.05 3.71 -16.17
C ILE A 14 -26.68 3.50 -14.79
N GLY A 15 -26.36 4.36 -13.82
CA GLY A 15 -26.97 4.32 -12.49
C GLY A 15 -26.03 3.92 -11.36
N PHE A 16 -24.70 4.01 -11.53
CA PHE A 16 -23.80 4.00 -10.37
C PHE A 16 -23.92 5.31 -9.60
N ILE A 17 -24.59 5.26 -8.45
CA ILE A 17 -24.85 6.41 -7.59
C ILE A 17 -23.99 6.29 -6.33
N THR A 18 -23.22 7.34 -6.04
CA THR A 18 -22.27 7.34 -4.92
C THR A 18 -22.48 8.52 -3.97
N THR A 19 -21.78 8.50 -2.84
CA THR A 19 -21.55 9.72 -2.05
C THR A 19 -20.70 10.72 -2.83
N ASP A 20 -20.65 11.96 -2.35
CA ASP A 20 -19.87 13.06 -2.95
C ASP A 20 -18.44 13.14 -2.36
N ASP A 21 -17.99 12.10 -1.66
CA ASP A 21 -16.64 11.98 -1.10
C ASP A 21 -15.65 11.59 -2.21
N PHE A 22 -15.22 12.58 -2.99
CA PHE A 22 -14.27 12.37 -4.09
C PHE A 22 -13.03 11.61 -3.61
N THR A 23 -12.44 10.78 -4.50
CA THR A 23 -11.32 9.84 -4.27
C THR A 23 -11.67 8.53 -3.56
N ASN A 24 -12.75 8.47 -2.77
CA ASN A 24 -13.16 7.26 -2.04
C ASN A 24 -14.67 7.22 -1.84
N ALA A 25 -15.43 7.40 -2.93
CA ALA A 25 -16.88 7.50 -2.85
C ALA A 25 -17.51 6.13 -2.59
N ASP A 26 -18.48 6.08 -1.68
CA ASP A 26 -19.22 4.85 -1.37
C ASP A 26 -20.43 4.68 -2.31
N ILE A 27 -20.68 3.45 -2.76
CA ILE A 27 -21.86 3.10 -3.56
C ILE A 27 -23.11 3.13 -2.67
N LEU A 28 -24.13 3.87 -3.11
CA LEU A 28 -25.42 3.93 -2.44
C LEU A 28 -26.34 2.79 -2.88
N GLU A 29 -27.23 2.32 -2.00
CA GLU A 29 -28.19 1.23 -2.28
C GLU A 29 -29.10 1.51 -3.49
N ALA A 30 -29.35 2.78 -3.83
CA ALA A 30 -30.11 3.16 -5.02
C ALA A 30 -29.44 2.70 -6.34
N THR A 31 -28.14 2.38 -6.32
CA THR A 31 -27.38 1.90 -7.48
C THR A 31 -27.90 0.58 -8.01
N TYR A 32 -28.16 -0.39 -7.13
CA TYR A 32 -28.52 -1.76 -7.53
C TYR A 32 -29.78 -1.82 -8.41
N PRO A 33 -30.93 -1.24 -8.02
CA PRO A 33 -32.11 -1.24 -8.88
C PRO A 33 -31.94 -0.35 -10.14
N ALA A 34 -31.16 0.73 -10.07
CA ALA A 34 -30.93 1.62 -11.21
C ALA A 34 -30.11 0.94 -12.31
N VAL A 35 -28.98 0.34 -11.95
CA VAL A 35 -28.11 -0.42 -12.87
C VAL A 35 -28.86 -1.60 -13.47
N ALA A 36 -29.57 -2.37 -12.64
CA ALA A 36 -30.34 -3.52 -13.10
C ALA A 36 -31.39 -3.11 -14.14
N LYS A 37 -32.17 -2.07 -13.84
CA LYS A 37 -33.19 -1.55 -14.77
C LYS A 37 -32.59 -1.07 -16.08
N ARG A 38 -31.46 -0.35 -16.04
CA ARG A 38 -30.83 0.18 -17.26
C ARG A 38 -30.30 -0.93 -18.15
N LEU A 39 -29.46 -1.80 -17.61
CA LEU A 39 -28.84 -2.88 -18.38
C LEU A 39 -29.86 -3.89 -18.90
N TYR A 40 -30.89 -4.23 -18.10
CA TYR A 40 -31.93 -5.16 -18.52
C TYR A 40 -32.80 -4.61 -19.66
N ASN A 41 -33.18 -3.33 -19.60
CA ASN A 41 -33.97 -2.70 -20.66
C ASN A 41 -33.19 -2.62 -21.97
N ASP A 42 -31.91 -2.22 -21.91
CA ASP A 42 -31.07 -2.11 -23.11
C ASP A 42 -30.84 -3.50 -23.74
N TRP A 43 -30.60 -4.53 -22.93
CA TRP A 43 -30.43 -5.91 -23.38
C TRP A 43 -31.68 -6.48 -24.08
N ILE A 44 -32.88 -6.17 -23.59
CA ILE A 44 -34.14 -6.61 -24.24
C ILE A 44 -34.32 -5.95 -25.61
N ASN A 45 -33.92 -4.68 -25.75
CA ASN A 45 -34.13 -3.92 -26.97
C ASN A 45 -33.10 -4.27 -28.06
N ASP A 46 -31.82 -4.36 -27.69
CA ASP A 46 -30.72 -4.74 -28.59
C ASP A 46 -29.70 -5.58 -27.80
N PRO A 47 -29.75 -6.92 -27.91
CA PRO A 47 -28.89 -7.79 -27.13
C PRO A 47 -27.42 -7.66 -27.58
N ALA A 48 -26.63 -6.97 -26.77
CA ALA A 48 -25.21 -6.72 -26.98
C ALA A 48 -24.44 -6.83 -25.65
N ILE A 49 -23.19 -7.29 -25.71
CA ILE A 49 -22.32 -7.43 -24.53
C ILE A 49 -22.05 -6.04 -23.94
N PRO A 50 -22.47 -5.76 -22.69
CA PRO A 50 -22.19 -4.48 -22.04
C PRO A 50 -20.72 -4.37 -21.63
N ILE A 51 -20.02 -3.35 -22.11
CA ILE A 51 -18.66 -2.99 -21.72
C ILE A 51 -18.72 -1.76 -20.83
N VAL A 52 -18.75 -1.99 -19.51
CA VAL A 52 -18.95 -0.94 -18.50
C VAL A 52 -17.60 -0.42 -18.00
N THR A 53 -17.45 0.90 -17.84
CA THR A 53 -16.26 1.48 -17.22
C THR A 53 -16.15 1.10 -15.73
N GLY A 54 -14.96 0.68 -15.29
CA GLY A 54 -14.68 0.38 -13.88
C GLY A 54 -14.35 1.63 -13.07
N PHE A 55 -14.37 1.51 -11.73
CA PHE A 55 -13.84 2.51 -10.77
C PHE A 55 -14.60 3.86 -10.70
N LEU A 56 -15.62 4.07 -11.53
CA LEU A 56 -16.35 5.34 -11.64
C LEU A 56 -17.78 5.25 -11.07
N GLY A 57 -18.30 6.40 -10.66
CA GLY A 57 -19.70 6.58 -10.26
C GLY A 57 -20.16 8.03 -10.39
N LYS A 58 -21.40 8.31 -9.97
CA LYS A 58 -22.01 9.64 -10.00
C LYS A 58 -22.43 10.08 -8.60
N GLY A 59 -21.89 11.22 -8.16
CA GLY A 59 -22.21 11.81 -6.86
C GLY A 59 -23.68 12.18 -6.77
N TRP A 60 -24.35 11.76 -5.69
CA TRP A 60 -25.79 11.95 -5.49
C TRP A 60 -26.21 13.42 -5.47
N LYS A 61 -25.44 14.29 -4.81
CA LYS A 61 -25.80 15.73 -4.68
C LYS A 61 -25.20 16.56 -5.80
N SER A 62 -23.94 16.32 -6.14
CA SER A 62 -23.22 17.13 -7.12
C SER A 62 -23.55 16.77 -8.56
N GLY A 63 -23.95 15.52 -8.81
CA GLY A 63 -24.04 14.95 -10.16
C GLY A 63 -22.68 14.81 -10.87
N ALA A 64 -21.57 15.09 -10.17
CA ALA A 64 -20.23 14.99 -10.70
C ALA A 64 -19.76 13.53 -10.78
N VAL A 65 -18.77 13.27 -11.64
CA VAL A 65 -18.11 11.96 -11.71
C VAL A 65 -17.27 11.76 -10.46
N THR A 66 -17.45 10.61 -9.82
CA THR A 66 -16.74 10.18 -8.61
C THR A 66 -15.91 8.93 -8.89
N THR A 67 -14.96 8.67 -8.00
CA THR A 67 -14.10 7.48 -8.04
C THR A 67 -14.30 6.63 -6.79
N LEU A 68 -14.31 5.31 -6.98
CA LEU A 68 -14.69 4.33 -5.95
C LEU A 68 -13.55 3.92 -4.99
N GLY A 69 -12.37 4.55 -5.10
CA GLY A 69 -11.22 4.22 -4.26
C GLY A 69 -10.60 2.85 -4.56
N ARG A 70 -9.88 2.30 -3.57
CA ARG A 70 -9.06 1.09 -3.77
C ARG A 70 -9.91 -0.12 -4.15
N GLY A 71 -9.48 -0.82 -5.21
CA GLY A 71 -10.23 -1.94 -5.77
C GLY A 71 -11.54 -1.51 -6.46
N GLY A 72 -11.67 -0.25 -6.89
CA GLY A 72 -12.93 0.25 -7.43
C GLY A 72 -13.39 -0.45 -8.72
N SER A 73 -12.50 -0.95 -9.57
CA SER A 73 -12.91 -1.77 -10.74
C SER A 73 -13.51 -3.11 -10.31
N ASP A 74 -12.91 -3.75 -9.32
CA ASP A 74 -13.44 -4.98 -8.72
C ASP A 74 -14.80 -4.71 -8.05
N LEU A 75 -14.94 -3.55 -7.39
CA LEU A 75 -16.19 -3.11 -6.76
C LEU A 75 -17.29 -2.85 -7.80
N THR A 76 -16.96 -2.27 -8.96
CA THR A 76 -17.90 -2.13 -10.08
C THR A 76 -18.42 -3.50 -10.53
N ALA A 77 -17.52 -4.47 -10.71
CA ALA A 77 -17.89 -5.82 -11.15
C ALA A 77 -18.80 -6.53 -10.14
N THR A 78 -18.47 -6.48 -8.84
CA THR A 78 -19.30 -7.10 -7.81
C THR A 78 -20.64 -6.38 -7.60
N ALA A 79 -20.68 -5.05 -7.76
CA ALA A 79 -21.92 -4.28 -7.69
C ALA A 79 -22.88 -4.64 -8.84
N ILE A 80 -22.38 -4.81 -10.07
CA ILE A 80 -23.18 -5.29 -11.21
C ILE A 80 -23.67 -6.72 -10.95
N GLY A 81 -22.79 -7.61 -10.45
CA GLY A 81 -23.15 -8.97 -10.10
C GLY A 81 -24.32 -9.03 -9.12
N ARG A 82 -24.26 -8.23 -8.06
CA ARG A 82 -25.35 -8.07 -7.08
C ARG A 82 -26.61 -7.45 -7.71
N ALA A 83 -26.47 -6.38 -8.49
CA ALA A 83 -27.61 -5.70 -9.11
C ALA A 83 -28.43 -6.63 -10.01
N LEU A 84 -27.76 -7.49 -10.78
CA LEU A 84 -28.40 -8.41 -11.72
C LEU A 84 -28.70 -9.80 -11.13
N GLY A 85 -28.24 -10.10 -9.92
CA GLY A 85 -28.40 -11.42 -9.30
C GLY A 85 -27.70 -12.54 -10.10
N LEU A 86 -26.47 -12.28 -10.55
CA LEU A 86 -25.72 -13.23 -11.39
C LEU A 86 -25.26 -14.46 -10.59
N GLN A 87 -24.97 -15.54 -11.33
CA GLN A 87 -24.53 -16.80 -10.74
C GLN A 87 -23.10 -16.76 -10.21
N GLU A 88 -22.20 -16.01 -10.86
CA GLU A 88 -20.83 -15.78 -10.40
C GLU A 88 -20.29 -14.46 -10.94
N ILE A 89 -19.30 -13.90 -10.23
CA ILE A 89 -18.52 -12.73 -10.67
C ILE A 89 -17.10 -13.19 -10.96
N GLN A 90 -16.58 -12.90 -12.15
CA GLN A 90 -15.21 -13.30 -12.53
C GLN A 90 -14.27 -12.09 -12.51
N VAL A 91 -13.13 -12.24 -11.85
CA VAL A 91 -12.00 -11.30 -11.88
C VAL A 91 -10.84 -11.96 -12.61
N TRP A 92 -10.34 -11.30 -13.65
CA TRP A 92 -9.27 -11.82 -14.49
C TRP A 92 -7.94 -11.15 -14.15
N LYS A 93 -6.92 -11.97 -13.92
CA LYS A 93 -5.56 -11.58 -13.55
C LYS A 93 -4.54 -12.25 -14.48
N ASP A 94 -3.27 -12.11 -14.16
CA ASP A 94 -2.12 -12.69 -14.85
C ASP A 94 -1.57 -13.97 -14.17
N VAL A 95 -2.20 -14.41 -13.08
CA VAL A 95 -1.86 -15.62 -12.32
C VAL A 95 -3.07 -16.55 -12.21
N ASP A 96 -2.82 -17.85 -11.98
CA ASP A 96 -3.83 -18.92 -11.87
C ASP A 96 -4.65 -18.85 -10.57
N GLY A 97 -5.28 -17.70 -10.32
CA GLY A 97 -6.06 -17.42 -9.13
C GLY A 97 -5.23 -16.84 -7.99
N VAL A 98 -5.59 -17.22 -6.77
CA VAL A 98 -4.85 -16.90 -5.54
C VAL A 98 -3.88 -18.03 -5.25
N LEU A 99 -2.65 -17.68 -4.87
CA LEU A 99 -1.57 -18.64 -4.67
C LEU A 99 -1.27 -18.85 -3.17
N THR A 100 -0.66 -19.98 -2.83
CA THR A 100 -0.22 -20.32 -1.47
C THR A 100 0.86 -19.39 -0.91
N CYS A 101 1.57 -18.66 -1.77
CA CYS A 101 2.46 -17.56 -1.42
C CYS A 101 2.76 -16.75 -2.69
N ASP A 102 3.52 -15.66 -2.56
CA ASP A 102 3.98 -14.88 -3.71
C ASP A 102 4.96 -15.71 -4.58
N PRO A 103 4.67 -15.91 -5.89
CA PRO A 103 5.53 -16.68 -6.79
C PRO A 103 6.88 -15.99 -7.07
N SER A 104 6.99 -14.67 -6.87
CA SER A 104 8.25 -13.94 -6.97
C SER A 104 9.21 -14.26 -5.83
N ILE A 105 8.67 -14.60 -4.64
CA ILE A 105 9.45 -15.04 -3.48
C ILE A 105 9.77 -16.53 -3.62
N TYR A 106 8.78 -17.33 -4.00
CA TYR A 106 8.92 -18.78 -4.09
C TYR A 106 8.24 -19.36 -5.34
N PRO A 107 9.03 -19.79 -6.36
CA PRO A 107 8.48 -20.24 -7.64
C PRO A 107 7.56 -21.47 -7.59
N ARG A 108 7.63 -22.28 -6.53
CA ARG A 108 6.76 -23.46 -6.35
C ARG A 108 5.44 -23.13 -5.63
N ALA A 109 5.00 -21.87 -5.69
CA ALA A 109 3.68 -21.46 -5.21
C ALA A 109 2.57 -22.21 -5.96
N LEU A 110 1.61 -22.75 -5.22
CA LEU A 110 0.52 -23.55 -5.77
C LEU A 110 -0.78 -22.73 -5.84
N PRO A 111 -1.64 -22.95 -6.85
CA PRO A 111 -2.99 -22.39 -6.88
C PRO A 111 -3.84 -22.90 -5.72
N VAL A 112 -4.54 -21.98 -5.04
CA VAL A 112 -5.52 -22.29 -4.01
C VAL A 112 -6.90 -22.38 -4.66
N PRO A 113 -7.52 -23.56 -4.79
CA PRO A 113 -8.75 -23.72 -5.58
C PRO A 113 -9.98 -23.08 -4.93
N TYR A 114 -10.03 -23.04 -3.60
CA TYR A 114 -11.18 -22.55 -2.83
C TYR A 114 -10.74 -21.65 -1.68
N LEU A 115 -11.43 -20.53 -1.51
CA LEU A 115 -11.25 -19.59 -0.41
C LEU A 115 -12.59 -19.17 0.17
N THR A 116 -12.58 -18.79 1.44
CA THR A 116 -13.69 -18.04 2.01
C THR A 116 -13.51 -16.52 1.81
N PHE A 117 -14.60 -15.75 1.85
CA PHE A 117 -14.52 -14.28 1.82
C PHE A 117 -13.66 -13.72 2.96
N ASP A 118 -13.69 -14.35 4.14
CA ASP A 118 -12.88 -13.93 5.28
C ASP A 118 -11.38 -14.21 5.03
N GLU A 119 -11.03 -15.38 4.48
CA GLU A 119 -9.63 -15.67 4.07
C GLU A 119 -9.15 -14.72 2.98
N ALA A 120 -9.98 -14.46 1.96
CA ALA A 120 -9.64 -13.56 0.87
C ALA A 120 -9.43 -12.12 1.36
N ALA A 121 -10.24 -11.66 2.32
CA ALA A 121 -10.11 -10.32 2.89
C ALA A 121 -8.79 -10.13 3.65
N GLU A 122 -8.38 -11.13 4.44
CA GLU A 122 -7.12 -11.11 5.17
C GLU A 122 -5.92 -11.16 4.19
N LEU A 123 -5.98 -12.03 3.18
CA LEU A 123 -4.95 -12.09 2.14
C LEU A 123 -4.77 -10.74 1.44
N ALA A 124 -5.87 -10.11 1.02
CA ALA A 124 -5.85 -8.81 0.36
C ALA A 124 -5.30 -7.70 1.26
N TYR A 125 -5.61 -7.74 2.55
CA TYR A 125 -5.14 -6.76 3.52
C TYR A 125 -3.62 -6.76 3.67
N PHE A 126 -2.99 -7.95 3.72
CA PHE A 126 -1.53 -8.08 3.82
C PHE A 126 -0.80 -7.98 2.46
N GLY A 127 -1.52 -7.64 1.39
CA GLY A 127 -0.93 -7.33 0.09
C GLY A 127 -0.80 -8.51 -0.87
N ALA A 128 -1.44 -9.65 -0.58
CA ALA A 128 -1.60 -10.67 -1.60
C ALA A 128 -2.40 -10.08 -2.78
N GLN A 129 -2.07 -10.47 -4.01
CA GLN A 129 -2.77 -10.03 -5.22
C GLN A 129 -4.17 -10.65 -5.32
N VAL A 130 -5.07 -10.27 -4.40
CA VAL A 130 -6.47 -10.71 -4.29
C VAL A 130 -7.38 -9.47 -4.44
N LEU A 131 -8.71 -9.66 -4.48
CA LEU A 131 -9.66 -8.55 -4.49
C LEU A 131 -9.59 -7.77 -3.18
N HIS A 132 -9.68 -6.45 -3.26
CA HIS A 132 -9.78 -5.60 -2.07
C HIS A 132 -11.03 -5.94 -1.23
N PRO A 133 -10.98 -5.93 0.12
CA PRO A 133 -12.13 -6.30 0.95
C PRO A 133 -13.40 -5.50 0.67
N GLN A 134 -13.25 -4.19 0.41
CA GLN A 134 -14.38 -3.31 0.07
C GLN A 134 -15.09 -3.76 -1.22
N ALA A 135 -14.33 -4.26 -2.19
CA ALA A 135 -14.84 -4.76 -3.46
C ALA A 135 -15.58 -6.08 -3.32
N MET A 136 -15.28 -6.90 -2.30
CA MET A 136 -16.00 -8.16 -2.07
C MET A 136 -17.32 -7.97 -1.33
N ARG A 137 -17.59 -6.81 -0.72
CA ARG A 137 -18.82 -6.57 0.07
C ARG A 137 -20.11 -6.88 -0.70
N PRO A 138 -20.34 -6.37 -1.94
CA PRO A 138 -21.58 -6.64 -2.65
C PRO A 138 -21.79 -8.14 -2.90
N ALA A 139 -20.72 -8.85 -3.26
CA ALA A 139 -20.75 -10.30 -3.50
C ALA A 139 -21.01 -11.08 -2.20
N ARG A 140 -20.36 -10.71 -1.09
CA ARG A 140 -20.57 -11.32 0.23
C ARG A 140 -21.99 -11.15 0.76
N GLU A 141 -22.57 -9.96 0.60
CA GLU A 141 -23.92 -9.64 1.09
C GLU A 141 -25.02 -10.33 0.27
N SER A 142 -24.78 -10.54 -1.02
CA SER A 142 -25.71 -11.24 -1.94
C SER A 142 -25.43 -12.73 -2.10
N ASP A 143 -24.43 -13.26 -1.39
CA ASP A 143 -23.97 -14.66 -1.46
C ASP A 143 -23.62 -15.11 -2.90
N ILE A 144 -23.03 -14.21 -3.69
CA ILE A 144 -22.59 -14.49 -5.06
C ILE A 144 -21.11 -14.89 -5.05
N PRO A 145 -20.74 -16.06 -5.58
CA PRO A 145 -19.34 -16.48 -5.69
C PRO A 145 -18.50 -15.51 -6.51
N VAL A 146 -17.25 -15.31 -6.10
CA VAL A 146 -16.24 -14.59 -6.90
C VAL A 146 -15.17 -15.56 -7.37
N ARG A 147 -14.90 -15.59 -8.67
CA ARG A 147 -13.86 -16.44 -9.26
C ARG A 147 -12.68 -15.60 -9.76
N VAL A 148 -11.48 -15.90 -9.29
CA VAL A 148 -10.24 -15.30 -9.80
C VAL A 148 -9.64 -16.22 -10.86
N LYS A 149 -9.53 -15.74 -12.11
CA LYS A 149 -9.02 -16.49 -13.26
C LYS A 149 -7.77 -15.85 -13.86
N ASN A 150 -7.03 -16.64 -14.63
CA ASN A 150 -5.88 -16.16 -15.39
C ASN A 150 -6.25 -15.88 -16.84
N SER A 151 -5.92 -14.69 -17.33
CA SER A 151 -6.08 -14.30 -18.74
C SER A 151 -5.14 -15.03 -19.69
N TYR A 152 -3.95 -15.43 -19.22
CA TYR A 152 -2.98 -16.22 -20.00
C TYR A 152 -3.26 -17.73 -19.98
N ASN A 153 -4.08 -18.20 -19.02
CA ASN A 153 -4.48 -19.60 -18.90
C ASN A 153 -6.00 -19.71 -18.63
N PRO A 154 -6.86 -19.41 -19.62
CA PRO A 154 -8.31 -19.30 -19.43
C PRO A 154 -9.01 -20.61 -19.05
N GLU A 155 -8.41 -21.75 -19.39
CA GLU A 155 -8.93 -23.09 -19.11
C GLU A 155 -8.70 -23.51 -17.65
N ALA A 156 -7.78 -22.85 -16.93
CA ALA A 156 -7.59 -23.13 -15.52
C ALA A 156 -8.86 -22.82 -14.70
N PRO A 157 -9.17 -23.63 -13.68
CA PRO A 157 -10.35 -23.42 -12.83
C PRO A 157 -10.26 -22.12 -12.02
N GLY A 158 -9.03 -21.65 -11.75
CA GLY A 158 -8.74 -20.50 -10.92
C GLY A 158 -9.08 -20.74 -9.44
N THR A 159 -9.37 -19.67 -8.72
CA THR A 159 -9.77 -19.71 -7.31
C THR A 159 -11.22 -19.28 -7.16
N LEU A 160 -12.03 -20.10 -6.51
CA LEU A 160 -13.41 -19.77 -6.15
C LEU A 160 -13.51 -19.26 -4.71
N ILE A 161 -14.00 -18.04 -4.54
CA ILE A 161 -14.21 -17.38 -3.25
C ILE A 161 -15.68 -17.44 -2.88
N ASN A 162 -15.99 -18.11 -1.77
CA ASN A 162 -17.35 -18.35 -1.26
C ASN A 162 -17.52 -17.91 0.18
N LYS A 163 -18.75 -17.95 0.70
CA LYS A 163 -19.02 -17.73 2.13
C LYS A 163 -18.46 -18.84 3.02
N THR A 164 -18.53 -20.09 2.56
CA THR A 164 -18.02 -21.26 3.27
C THR A 164 -17.34 -22.22 2.29
N ARG A 165 -16.44 -23.05 2.81
CA ARG A 165 -15.80 -24.15 2.09
C ARG A 165 -15.52 -25.30 3.05
N ASP A 166 -15.23 -26.48 2.51
CA ASP A 166 -14.76 -27.60 3.34
C ASP A 166 -13.38 -27.29 3.93
N MET A 167 -13.31 -27.32 5.26
CA MET A 167 -12.10 -27.06 6.05
C MET A 167 -11.50 -28.35 6.64
N SER A 168 -12.10 -29.52 6.37
CA SER A 168 -11.71 -30.81 6.97
C SER A 168 -10.23 -31.14 6.75
N LYS A 169 -9.73 -30.90 5.53
CA LYS A 169 -8.33 -31.13 5.12
C LYS A 169 -7.46 -29.87 5.17
N ALA A 170 -8.05 -28.69 5.40
CA ALA A 170 -7.32 -27.43 5.35
C ALA A 170 -6.61 -27.17 6.68
N VAL A 171 -5.28 -27.10 6.65
CA VAL A 171 -4.45 -26.64 7.78
C VAL A 171 -4.02 -25.20 7.52
N LEU A 172 -3.17 -24.99 6.52
CA LEU A 172 -2.73 -23.68 6.07
C LEU A 172 -3.20 -23.45 4.63
N THR A 173 -3.66 -22.25 4.34
CA THR A 173 -4.20 -21.85 3.04
C THR A 173 -3.17 -21.08 2.24
N SER A 174 -2.53 -20.08 2.84
CA SER A 174 -1.51 -19.26 2.17
C SER A 174 -0.62 -18.51 3.17
N ILE A 175 0.56 -18.11 2.71
CA ILE A 175 1.58 -17.35 3.44
C ILE A 175 1.78 -16.02 2.72
N VAL A 176 1.58 -14.91 3.43
CA VAL A 176 1.76 -13.56 2.90
C VAL A 176 2.92 -12.87 3.61
N LEU A 177 3.67 -12.08 2.86
CA LEU A 177 4.78 -11.29 3.38
C LEU A 177 4.54 -9.80 3.13
N LYS A 178 4.56 -9.00 4.20
CA LYS A 178 4.59 -7.53 4.15
C LYS A 178 5.94 -7.03 4.64
N ARG A 179 6.68 -6.32 3.79
CA ARG A 179 8.06 -5.86 4.04
C ARG A 179 8.12 -4.41 4.52
N ASN A 180 9.28 -4.00 5.03
CA ASN A 180 9.60 -2.62 5.39
C ASN A 180 8.58 -2.00 6.36
N VAL A 181 8.13 -2.81 7.31
CA VAL A 181 7.21 -2.40 8.37
C VAL A 181 8.03 -1.81 9.51
N THR A 182 7.53 -0.70 10.09
CA THR A 182 8.08 -0.13 11.32
C THR A 182 7.30 -0.69 12.50
N MET A 183 8.03 -1.22 13.49
CA MET A 183 7.47 -1.71 14.74
C MET A 183 7.80 -0.74 15.89
N LEU A 184 6.83 -0.43 16.73
CA LEU A 184 7.01 0.33 17.97
C LEU A 184 6.68 -0.57 19.15
N ASP A 185 7.54 -0.57 20.15
CA ASP A 185 7.29 -1.21 21.44
C ASP A 185 7.20 -0.15 22.53
N ILE A 186 6.06 -0.09 23.21
CA ILE A 186 5.70 0.93 24.18
C ILE A 186 5.60 0.24 25.54
N VAL A 187 6.56 0.48 26.42
CA VAL A 187 6.67 -0.17 27.73
C VAL A 187 6.34 0.82 28.84
N SER A 188 5.36 0.49 29.68
CA SER A 188 4.97 1.32 30.82
C SER A 188 4.35 0.48 31.93
N THR A 189 4.95 0.52 33.12
CA THR A 189 4.38 -0.12 34.32
C THR A 189 3.05 0.52 34.74
N ARG A 190 2.75 1.73 34.24
CA ARG A 190 1.46 2.41 34.44
C ARG A 190 0.31 1.75 33.67
N MET A 191 0.57 0.77 32.80
CA MET A 191 -0.47 -0.05 32.16
C MET A 191 -1.15 -1.01 33.15
N LEU A 192 -0.46 -1.41 34.21
CA LEU A 192 -0.98 -2.37 35.18
C LEU A 192 -2.14 -1.78 35.97
N GLY A 193 -3.33 -2.37 35.80
CA GLY A 193 -4.52 -2.04 36.58
C GLY A 193 -5.12 -0.65 36.33
N GLN A 194 -4.61 0.10 35.34
CA GLN A 194 -5.13 1.41 34.95
C GLN A 194 -5.96 1.30 33.68
N PHE A 195 -7.14 1.92 33.69
CA PHE A 195 -7.96 2.08 32.49
C PHE A 195 -7.50 3.32 31.70
N GLY A 196 -7.69 3.29 30.37
CA GLY A 196 -7.46 4.46 29.51
C GLY A 196 -6.05 4.65 28.96
N PHE A 197 -5.06 3.85 29.38
CA PHE A 197 -3.71 3.92 28.80
C PHE A 197 -3.73 3.63 27.29
N LEU A 198 -4.39 2.55 26.86
CA LEU A 198 -4.54 2.20 25.45
C LEU A 198 -5.28 3.30 24.66
N ALA A 199 -6.33 3.88 25.25
CA ALA A 199 -7.07 4.97 24.62
C ALA A 199 -6.16 6.18 24.37
N LYS A 200 -5.28 6.51 25.32
CA LYS A 200 -4.31 7.59 25.19
C LYS A 200 -3.22 7.30 24.16
N VAL A 201 -2.76 6.05 24.05
CA VAL A 201 -1.81 5.65 23.01
C VAL A 201 -2.46 5.82 21.63
N PHE A 202 -3.66 5.30 21.42
CA PHE A 202 -4.34 5.39 20.12
C PHE A 202 -4.80 6.81 19.77
N SER A 203 -5.10 7.67 20.76
CA SER A 203 -5.42 9.07 20.48
C SER A 203 -4.23 9.83 19.88
N ILE A 204 -2.99 9.53 20.31
CA ILE A 204 -1.78 10.13 19.73
C ILE A 204 -1.65 9.75 18.24
N PHE A 205 -1.88 8.47 17.90
CA PHE A 205 -1.88 8.04 16.50
C PHE A 205 -3.02 8.67 15.68
N GLU A 206 -4.20 8.83 16.26
CA GLU A 206 -5.35 9.50 15.63
C GLU A 206 -5.06 10.99 15.35
N ASP A 207 -4.55 11.72 16.35
CA ASP A 207 -4.18 13.14 16.23
C ASP A 207 -3.13 13.36 15.14
N LEU A 208 -2.18 12.44 15.02
CA LEU A 208 -1.15 12.44 13.99
C LEU A 208 -1.64 11.86 12.66
N GLY A 209 -2.82 11.25 12.61
CA GLY A 209 -3.39 10.64 11.40
C GLY A 209 -2.61 9.41 10.89
N ILE A 210 -2.05 8.62 11.81
CA ILE A 210 -1.22 7.45 11.49
C ILE A 210 -2.04 6.18 11.68
N SER A 211 -2.07 5.34 10.64
CA SER A 211 -2.75 4.04 10.69
C SER A 211 -1.84 2.98 11.32
N VAL A 212 -2.31 2.41 12.42
CA VAL A 212 -1.73 1.19 13.02
C VAL A 212 -2.24 -0.04 12.28
N ASP A 213 -1.38 -1.04 12.12
CA ASP A 213 -1.63 -2.28 11.37
C ASP A 213 -1.88 -3.48 12.30
N VAL A 214 -0.85 -3.97 12.99
CA VAL A 214 -0.92 -5.11 13.93
C VAL A 214 -0.66 -4.63 15.35
N VAL A 215 -1.37 -5.22 16.31
CA VAL A 215 -1.25 -4.92 17.74
C VAL A 215 -1.02 -6.22 18.52
N ALA A 216 -0.14 -6.17 19.51
CA ALA A 216 0.03 -7.19 20.54
C ALA A 216 0.28 -6.51 21.88
N THR A 217 -0.20 -7.10 22.96
CA THR A 217 -0.12 -6.52 24.30
C THR A 217 0.45 -7.53 25.29
N SER A 218 1.27 -7.05 26.22
CA SER A 218 1.62 -7.73 27.46
C SER A 218 0.98 -7.00 28.65
N GLU A 219 1.30 -7.43 29.88
CA GLU A 219 0.83 -6.75 31.09
C GLU A 219 1.38 -5.32 31.25
N VAL A 220 2.57 -5.06 30.70
CA VAL A 220 3.32 -3.81 30.88
C VAL A 220 3.77 -3.17 29.56
N SER A 221 3.42 -3.76 28.42
CA SER A 221 3.81 -3.22 27.12
C SER A 221 2.75 -3.41 26.05
N ILE A 222 2.82 -2.56 25.03
CA ILE A 222 2.07 -2.71 23.78
C ILE A 222 3.04 -2.57 22.62
N SER A 223 3.02 -3.57 21.74
CA SER A 223 3.81 -3.59 20.50
C SER A 223 2.87 -3.39 19.32
N LEU A 224 3.26 -2.49 18.42
CA LEU A 224 2.46 -2.01 17.29
C LEU A 224 3.28 -2.07 16.01
N THR A 225 2.63 -2.36 14.88
CA THR A 225 3.22 -2.15 13.56
C THR A 225 2.50 -1.04 12.81
N LEU A 226 3.24 -0.28 12.01
CA LEU A 226 2.70 0.84 11.21
C LEU A 226 2.71 0.48 9.73
N ASP A 227 1.70 0.93 9.00
CA ASP A 227 1.63 0.77 7.54
C ASP A 227 2.35 1.93 6.82
N PRO A 228 3.50 1.70 6.17
CA PRO A 228 4.19 2.75 5.44
C PRO A 228 3.29 3.35 4.36
N SER A 229 2.54 2.49 3.65
CA SER A 229 1.82 2.82 2.40
C SER A 229 0.77 3.93 2.53
N LYS A 230 0.19 4.11 3.73
CA LYS A 230 -0.82 5.13 4.03
C LYS A 230 -0.24 6.47 4.51
N LEU A 231 1.04 6.50 4.89
CA LEU A 231 1.78 7.72 5.20
C LEU A 231 2.18 8.47 3.91
N TRP A 232 2.62 7.76 2.86
CA TRP A 232 3.03 8.36 1.57
C TRP A 232 1.91 9.12 0.84
N SER A 233 0.65 8.69 1.00
CA SER A 233 -0.50 9.38 0.39
C SER A 233 -0.70 10.78 0.96
N ARG A 234 -0.35 11.02 2.23
CA ARG A 234 -0.41 12.34 2.86
C ARG A 234 0.73 13.23 2.39
N GLU A 235 1.95 12.69 2.31
CA GLU A 235 3.13 13.41 1.82
C GLU A 235 2.98 13.86 0.37
N LEU A 236 2.40 13.06 -0.53
CA LEU A 236 2.17 13.51 -1.91
C LEU A 236 1.16 14.67 -1.98
N ILE A 237 0.17 14.70 -1.08
CA ILE A 237 -0.83 15.78 -1.00
C ILE A 237 -0.25 17.02 -0.33
N GLN A 238 0.61 16.85 0.69
CA GLN A 238 1.22 17.94 1.45
C GLN A 238 2.48 18.50 0.78
N GLN A 239 3.24 17.71 0.01
CA GLN A 239 4.30 18.21 -0.87
C GLN A 239 3.72 18.88 -2.13
N ALA A 240 2.53 18.49 -2.57
CA ALA A 240 1.75 19.28 -3.53
C ALA A 240 1.22 20.59 -2.91
N SER A 241 1.24 20.73 -1.58
CA SER A 241 1.03 22.01 -0.92
C SER A 241 2.31 22.86 -1.03
N ILE A 242 2.13 24.00 -1.70
CA ILE A 242 3.10 25.01 -2.15
C ILE A 242 4.23 25.38 -1.16
N GLN A 243 4.13 25.07 0.13
CA GLN A 243 5.09 25.47 1.16
C GLN A 243 6.45 24.79 1.05
N SER A 244 6.51 23.48 0.77
CA SER A 244 7.80 22.78 0.62
C SER A 244 8.50 23.15 -0.69
N PHE A 245 7.72 23.34 -1.76
CA PHE A 245 8.25 23.84 -3.04
C PHE A 245 8.80 25.27 -2.90
N CYS A 246 8.10 26.16 -2.18
CA CYS A 246 8.57 27.52 -1.87
C CYS A 246 9.82 27.53 -0.98
N SER A 247 9.94 26.61 -0.01
CA SER A 247 11.12 26.48 0.86
C SER A 247 12.35 26.04 0.07
N ILE A 248 12.20 25.03 -0.80
CA ILE A 248 13.30 24.51 -1.63
C ILE A 248 13.73 25.54 -2.68
N PHE A 249 12.76 26.21 -3.34
CA PHE A 249 13.07 27.29 -4.29
C PHE A 249 13.68 28.53 -3.59
N SER A 250 13.17 28.90 -2.41
CA SER A 250 13.71 30.02 -1.62
C SER A 250 15.15 29.75 -1.18
N ASN A 251 15.46 28.55 -0.69
CA ASN A 251 16.81 28.19 -0.27
C ASN A 251 17.78 28.09 -1.46
N ALA A 252 17.35 27.53 -2.60
CA ALA A 252 18.16 27.47 -3.81
C ALA A 252 18.46 28.87 -4.37
N VAL A 253 17.44 29.74 -4.45
CA VAL A 253 17.58 31.13 -4.95
C VAL A 253 18.38 32.00 -3.97
N CYS A 254 18.16 31.90 -2.66
CA CYS A 254 18.93 32.63 -1.63
C CYS A 254 20.41 32.22 -1.61
N SER A 255 20.72 30.93 -1.78
CA SER A 255 22.12 30.47 -1.81
C SER A 255 22.89 30.97 -3.05
N CYS A 256 22.20 31.12 -4.19
CA CYS A 256 22.77 31.71 -5.39
C CYS A 256 22.98 33.23 -5.22
N PHE A 257 21.98 33.94 -4.68
CA PHE A 257 22.04 35.40 -4.48
C PHE A 257 23.05 35.85 -3.41
N ALA A 258 23.18 35.10 -2.30
CA ALA A 258 24.11 35.46 -1.23
C ALA A 258 25.57 35.37 -1.66
N ARG A 259 25.89 34.49 -2.62
CA ARG A 259 27.27 34.28 -3.10
C ARG A 259 27.69 35.29 -4.17
N GLU A 260 26.72 35.79 -4.95
CA GLU A 260 26.91 36.86 -5.94
C GLU A 260 27.08 38.25 -5.28
N MET A 261 26.38 38.52 -4.16
CA MET A 261 26.50 39.82 -3.48
C MET A 261 27.75 39.98 -2.59
N TYR A 262 28.27 38.91 -1.99
CA TYR A 262 29.28 39.02 -0.92
C TYR A 262 30.68 38.48 -1.25
N GLY A 263 30.95 38.10 -2.50
CA GLY A 263 32.33 37.89 -2.98
C GLY A 263 33.19 37.00 -2.06
N GLY A 264 32.73 35.79 -1.73
CA GLY A 264 33.61 34.72 -1.24
C GLY A 264 34.20 34.83 0.18
N ALA A 265 33.64 35.61 1.12
CA ALA A 265 34.07 35.56 2.52
C ALA A 265 33.29 34.50 3.35
N GLN A 266 34.00 33.78 4.24
CA GLN A 266 33.46 32.69 5.07
C GLN A 266 32.26 33.11 5.94
N TYR A 267 31.20 32.32 5.89
CA TYR A 267 29.91 32.57 6.56
C TYR A 267 29.75 31.66 7.79
N HIS A 268 29.50 32.23 8.98
CA HIS A 268 29.28 31.46 10.22
C HIS A 268 27.79 31.12 10.46
N ARG A 269 27.57 29.95 11.07
CA ARG A 269 26.27 29.22 11.19
C ARG A 269 25.13 29.99 11.87
N GLY A 270 25.42 31.02 12.67
CA GLY A 270 24.43 31.81 13.42
C GLY A 270 23.67 32.88 12.63
N GLN A 271 24.12 33.23 11.42
CA GLN A 271 23.50 34.31 10.61
C GLN A 271 22.40 33.84 9.64
N LYS A 272 22.18 32.52 9.51
CA LYS A 272 21.16 31.94 8.61
C LYS A 272 19.72 32.25 9.03
N HIS A 273 19.44 32.28 10.33
CA HIS A 273 18.07 32.48 10.82
C HIS A 273 17.61 33.94 10.68
N LEU A 274 18.53 34.89 10.94
CA LEU A 274 18.23 36.33 10.93
C LEU A 274 17.91 36.87 9.52
N MET A 275 18.52 36.31 8.46
CA MET A 275 18.23 36.71 7.07
C MET A 275 16.93 36.12 6.52
N ALA A 276 16.55 34.90 6.94
CA ALA A 276 15.27 34.31 6.53
C ALA A 276 14.07 35.11 7.11
N GLU A 277 14.19 35.59 8.35
CA GLU A 277 13.20 36.49 8.95
C GLU A 277 13.19 37.87 8.27
N HIS A 278 14.36 38.42 7.92
CA HIS A 278 14.43 39.70 7.18
C HIS A 278 13.84 39.59 5.77
N LEU A 279 14.06 38.50 5.03
CA LEU A 279 13.51 38.33 3.68
C LEU A 279 12.00 38.08 3.69
N CYS A 280 11.47 37.36 4.69
CA CYS A 280 10.02 37.25 4.89
C CYS A 280 9.38 38.59 5.25
N GLY A 281 10.09 39.47 5.99
CA GLY A 281 9.66 40.84 6.26
C GLY A 281 9.77 41.80 5.06
N VAL A 282 10.73 41.58 4.16
CA VAL A 282 11.03 42.45 3.00
C VAL A 282 10.07 42.28 1.82
N LEU A 283 9.16 41.30 1.84
CA LEU A 283 8.07 41.20 0.85
C LEU A 283 7.07 42.37 0.93
N ASN A 284 7.20 43.29 1.89
CA ASN A 284 6.56 44.61 1.82
C ASN A 284 7.40 45.57 0.95
N LEU A 285 7.34 45.33 -0.35
CA LEU A 285 8.20 45.94 -1.38
C LEU A 285 8.06 47.48 -1.47
N LYS A 286 9.11 48.20 -1.03
CA LYS A 286 9.53 49.46 -1.66
C LYS A 286 11.04 49.42 -1.93
N SER A 287 11.43 48.87 -3.07
CA SER A 287 12.71 49.23 -3.70
C SER A 287 12.57 49.26 -5.23
N PRO A 288 13.34 50.12 -5.95
CA PRO A 288 13.09 50.42 -7.35
C PRO A 288 13.96 49.60 -8.34
N LEU A 289 14.58 48.49 -7.91
CA LEU A 289 15.63 47.80 -8.68
C LEU A 289 15.32 46.34 -9.05
N ILE A 290 14.04 45.94 -9.05
CA ILE A 290 13.64 44.61 -9.53
C ILE A 290 13.00 44.75 -10.92
N ASP A 291 13.57 44.04 -11.91
CA ASP A 291 13.03 43.95 -13.26
C ASP A 291 11.58 43.44 -13.19
N ARG A 292 10.64 44.33 -13.53
CA ARG A 292 9.20 44.08 -13.42
C ARG A 292 8.74 42.90 -14.27
N SER A 293 9.50 42.49 -15.30
CA SER A 293 9.16 41.36 -16.16
C SER A 293 9.26 40.00 -15.45
N LEU A 294 10.24 39.83 -14.56
CA LEU A 294 10.46 38.58 -13.81
C LEU A 294 9.37 38.39 -12.75
N VAL A 295 9.03 39.46 -12.04
CA VAL A 295 7.98 39.47 -11.01
C VAL A 295 6.60 39.22 -11.64
N PHE A 296 6.29 39.84 -12.78
CA PHE A 296 5.05 39.57 -13.51
C PHE A 296 4.94 38.15 -14.05
N THR A 297 6.06 37.55 -14.46
CA THR A 297 6.10 36.17 -14.97
C THR A 297 5.89 35.15 -13.85
N ILE A 298 6.48 35.39 -12.69
CA ILE A 298 6.27 34.56 -11.48
C ILE A 298 4.82 34.69 -10.99
N ILE A 299 4.24 35.89 -10.99
CA ILE A 299 2.83 36.10 -10.61
C ILE A 299 1.87 35.40 -11.60
N ARG A 300 2.14 35.46 -12.92
CA ARG A 300 1.37 34.71 -13.92
C ARG A 300 1.53 33.20 -13.78
N MET A 301 2.72 32.72 -13.41
CA MET A 301 2.98 31.31 -13.12
C MET A 301 2.13 30.85 -11.92
N PHE A 302 2.10 31.63 -10.83
CA PHE A 302 1.25 31.35 -9.67
C PHE A 302 -0.25 31.41 -9.97
N GLN A 303 -0.71 32.34 -10.82
CA GLN A 303 -2.12 32.41 -11.24
C GLN A 303 -2.53 31.27 -12.17
N PHE A 304 -1.65 30.84 -13.08
CA PHE A 304 -1.92 29.72 -14.00
C PHE A 304 -1.94 28.37 -13.27
N LEU A 305 -1.04 28.16 -12.31
CA LEU A 305 -1.05 26.96 -11.45
C LEU A 305 -2.28 26.91 -10.52
N LYS A 306 -2.72 28.05 -9.97
CA LYS A 306 -3.99 28.11 -9.20
C LYS A 306 -5.21 27.69 -10.02
N CYS A 307 -5.24 27.98 -11.33
CA CYS A 307 -6.38 27.63 -12.19
C CYS A 307 -6.40 26.17 -12.65
N GLN A 308 -5.29 25.43 -12.61
CA GLN A 308 -5.27 24.00 -12.97
C GLN A 308 -5.36 23.03 -11.79
N LEU A 309 -5.02 23.48 -10.58
CA LEU A 309 -5.10 22.67 -9.34
C LEU A 309 -6.54 22.38 -8.84
N ILE A 310 -7.57 22.76 -9.61
CA ILE A 310 -8.99 22.45 -9.32
C ILE A 310 -9.41 21.07 -9.88
N PHE A 311 -8.58 20.42 -10.70
CA PHE A 311 -8.86 19.09 -11.25
C PHE A 311 -7.77 18.11 -10.85
N ASN A 312 -8.03 17.27 -9.84
CA ASN A 312 -7.06 16.30 -9.33
C ASN A 312 -7.45 14.85 -9.68
N VAL A 313 -6.45 14.09 -10.16
CA VAL A 313 -6.10 12.67 -9.89
C VAL A 313 -5.42 11.95 -11.09
N VAL A 314 -5.39 12.51 -12.31
CA VAL A 314 -4.68 11.86 -13.46
C VAL A 314 -3.23 12.37 -13.65
N ILE A 315 -2.64 13.03 -12.65
CA ILE A 315 -1.44 13.86 -12.86
C ILE A 315 -0.29 13.49 -11.93
N THR A 316 0.13 12.22 -11.88
CA THR A 316 1.45 11.86 -11.34
C THR A 316 2.43 11.54 -12.47
N VAL A 317 2.04 10.74 -13.46
CA VAL A 317 2.87 10.49 -14.66
C VAL A 317 2.89 11.71 -15.58
N SER A 318 1.75 12.41 -15.71
CA SER A 318 1.62 13.58 -16.57
C SER A 318 2.29 14.84 -16.01
N LEU A 319 2.39 15.01 -14.68
CA LEU A 319 3.06 16.18 -14.07
C LEU A 319 4.57 16.07 -14.25
N GLN A 320 5.14 14.86 -14.07
CA GLN A 320 6.56 14.60 -14.37
C GLN A 320 6.88 14.92 -15.83
N TYR A 321 6.01 14.54 -16.77
CA TYR A 321 6.19 14.83 -18.21
C TYR A 321 6.04 16.33 -18.53
N ILE A 322 5.07 17.02 -17.94
CA ILE A 322 4.85 18.45 -18.15
C ILE A 322 6.01 19.27 -17.55
N ILE A 323 6.45 18.94 -16.34
CA ILE A 323 7.61 19.57 -15.67
C ILE A 323 8.88 19.31 -16.49
N ARG A 324 9.08 18.08 -16.98
CA ARG A 324 10.19 17.69 -17.88
C ARG A 324 10.21 18.53 -19.15
N GLU A 325 9.09 18.63 -19.87
CA GLU A 325 9.01 19.41 -21.12
C GLU A 325 9.19 20.93 -20.89
N TYR A 326 8.68 21.47 -19.79
CA TYR A 326 8.82 22.89 -19.46
C TYR A 326 10.25 23.25 -19.00
N LEU A 327 10.89 22.42 -18.17
CA LEU A 327 12.30 22.58 -17.78
C LEU A 327 13.23 22.45 -19.00
N ILE A 328 12.97 21.48 -19.89
CA ILE A 328 13.74 21.35 -21.15
C ILE A 328 13.58 22.59 -22.02
N LYS A 329 12.36 23.13 -22.19
CA LYS A 329 12.13 24.38 -22.95
C LYS A 329 12.79 25.60 -22.30
N TYR A 330 12.73 25.72 -20.97
CA TYR A 330 13.33 26.82 -20.22
C TYR A 330 14.86 26.77 -20.28
N CYS A 331 15.46 25.61 -20.03
CA CYS A 331 16.91 25.38 -20.11
C CYS A 331 17.46 25.59 -21.52
N LYS A 332 16.75 25.13 -22.58
CA LYS A 332 17.11 25.43 -23.98
C LYS A 332 17.09 26.93 -24.29
N ARG A 333 16.14 27.67 -23.72
CA ARG A 333 16.01 29.13 -23.91
C ARG A 333 17.10 29.92 -23.16
N MET A 334 17.70 29.33 -22.13
CA MET A 334 18.81 29.88 -21.34
C MET A 334 20.20 29.33 -21.75
N GLY A 335 20.29 28.47 -22.77
CA GLY A 335 21.55 27.92 -23.26
C GLY A 335 22.18 26.81 -22.40
N LEU A 336 21.39 26.12 -21.57
CA LEU A 336 21.85 25.04 -20.68
C LEU A 336 21.67 23.66 -21.35
N LEU A 337 22.70 22.80 -21.26
CA LEU A 337 22.67 21.41 -21.72
C LEU A 337 22.17 20.48 -20.60
N ILE A 338 21.32 19.51 -20.95
CA ILE A 338 20.77 18.49 -20.05
C ILE A 338 21.15 17.11 -20.60
N GLU A 339 21.87 16.30 -19.83
CA GLU A 339 22.02 14.86 -20.08
C GLU A 339 21.03 14.09 -19.19
N LEU A 340 20.32 13.13 -19.77
CA LEU A 340 19.34 12.29 -19.08
C LEU A 340 19.91 10.88 -18.92
N GLY A 341 20.21 10.46 -17.68
CA GLY A 341 20.57 9.08 -17.34
C GLY A 341 19.32 8.21 -17.07
N GLY A 342 19.38 6.92 -17.44
CA GLY A 342 18.25 5.98 -17.34
C GLY A 342 17.91 5.48 -15.92
N GLU A 343 16.63 5.15 -15.75
CA GLU A 343 15.90 4.49 -14.63
C GLU A 343 15.97 5.07 -13.20
N ALA A 344 16.88 6.01 -12.91
CA ALA A 344 16.78 6.91 -11.76
C ALA A 344 16.95 8.35 -12.25
N ILE A 345 16.05 9.26 -11.87
CA ILE A 345 16.08 10.65 -12.35
C ILE A 345 17.25 11.38 -11.67
N ARG A 346 18.46 11.24 -12.22
CA ARG A 346 19.63 12.05 -11.88
C ARG A 346 19.69 13.28 -12.78
N TYR A 347 19.59 14.47 -12.20
CA TYR A 347 19.83 15.72 -12.94
C TYR A 347 21.27 16.20 -12.68
N GLN A 348 22.08 16.23 -13.73
CA GLN A 348 23.43 16.79 -13.68
C GLN A 348 23.44 18.14 -14.40
N LEU A 349 23.57 19.24 -13.64
CA LEU A 349 23.73 20.59 -14.21
C LEU A 349 25.22 20.86 -14.46
N VAL A 350 25.64 20.81 -15.72
CA VAL A 350 27.01 21.19 -16.12
C VAL A 350 26.98 22.59 -16.74
N LYS A 351 27.64 23.55 -16.09
CA LYS A 351 27.89 24.89 -16.65
C LYS A 351 29.33 24.95 -17.16
N LEU A 352 29.51 25.26 -18.45
CA LEU A 352 30.80 25.62 -19.05
C LEU A 352 31.23 27.02 -18.57
N THR A 353 31.79 27.09 -17.37
CA THR A 353 32.65 28.19 -16.90
C THR A 353 33.67 27.58 -15.94
N GLN A 354 34.95 27.96 -16.07
CA GLN A 354 36.20 27.36 -15.56
C GLN A 354 36.34 27.00 -14.04
N ILE A 355 35.26 26.79 -13.30
CA ILE A 355 35.30 26.38 -11.88
C ILE A 355 34.28 25.27 -11.70
N GLY A 356 34.74 24.02 -11.82
CA GLY A 356 33.90 22.84 -11.80
C GLY A 356 33.19 22.64 -10.45
N THR A 357 31.88 22.86 -10.42
CA THR A 357 31.00 22.40 -9.35
C THR A 357 29.70 21.89 -9.94
N SER A 358 29.44 20.60 -9.75
CA SER A 358 28.15 19.93 -9.93
C SER A 358 27.32 20.06 -8.64
N VAL A 359 26.02 20.32 -8.77
CA VAL A 359 25.06 20.21 -7.66
C VAL A 359 24.15 19.04 -7.98
N GLU A 360 24.24 17.98 -7.18
CA GLU A 360 23.34 16.83 -7.24
C GLU A 360 22.15 17.09 -6.31
N ILE A 361 20.93 16.93 -6.85
CA ILE A 361 19.69 16.97 -6.06
C ILE A 361 19.06 15.59 -6.19
N ASP A 362 19.10 14.83 -5.11
CA ASP A 362 18.50 13.51 -5.04
C ASP A 362 17.10 13.60 -4.44
N VAL A 363 16.08 13.32 -5.26
CA VAL A 363 14.66 13.44 -4.87
C VAL A 363 14.30 12.36 -3.85
N GLU A 364 14.94 11.19 -3.93
CA GLU A 364 14.74 10.07 -3.01
C GLU A 364 15.20 10.42 -1.58
N ALA A 365 16.36 11.09 -1.46
CA ALA A 365 16.91 11.53 -0.17
C ALA A 365 16.03 12.57 0.54
N SER A 366 15.30 13.38 -0.23
CA SER A 366 14.42 14.43 0.32
C SER A 366 13.16 13.83 0.97
N VAL A 367 12.63 12.74 0.42
CA VAL A 367 11.45 12.04 0.97
C VAL A 367 11.82 11.22 2.20
N VAL A 368 12.96 10.52 2.19
CA VAL A 368 13.48 9.79 3.36
C VAL A 368 13.68 10.70 4.57
N SER A 369 14.07 11.97 4.35
CA SER A 369 14.28 12.94 5.43
C SER A 369 13.00 13.38 6.17
N CYS A 370 11.84 13.30 5.51
CA CYS A 370 10.54 13.71 6.05
C CYS A 370 9.92 12.61 6.94
N TRP A 371 10.09 11.34 6.53
CA TRP A 371 9.60 10.18 7.30
C TRP A 371 10.28 10.02 8.66
N SER A 372 11.56 10.39 8.76
CA SER A 372 12.24 10.47 10.06
C SER A 372 11.52 11.44 10.99
N GLN A 373 11.12 12.62 10.49
CA GLN A 373 10.55 13.67 11.33
C GLN A 373 9.17 13.32 11.90
N GLU A 374 8.31 12.66 11.12
CA GLU A 374 6.99 12.22 11.64
C GLU A 374 7.13 11.10 12.67
N LEU A 375 8.02 10.13 12.42
CA LEU A 375 8.29 9.06 13.37
C LEU A 375 8.94 9.58 14.66
N ASP A 376 9.88 10.51 14.54
CA ASP A 376 10.52 11.17 15.67
C ASP A 376 9.44 11.89 16.52
N HIS A 377 8.49 12.57 15.88
CA HIS A 377 7.40 13.23 16.59
C HIS A 377 6.44 12.26 17.32
N VAL A 378 6.10 11.13 16.69
CA VAL A 378 5.31 10.07 17.33
C VAL A 378 6.02 9.53 18.57
N VAL A 379 7.32 9.26 18.46
CA VAL A 379 8.15 8.76 19.55
C VAL A 379 8.19 9.80 20.68
N GLU A 380 8.44 11.08 20.37
CA GLU A 380 8.44 12.16 21.36
C GLU A 380 7.11 12.28 22.14
N GLU A 381 5.97 12.17 21.45
CA GLU A 381 4.66 12.23 22.11
C GLU A 381 4.39 11.00 23.00
N LEU A 382 4.77 9.81 22.53
CA LEU A 382 4.62 8.55 23.28
C LEU A 382 5.58 8.47 24.48
N GLU A 383 6.79 9.03 24.36
CA GLU A 383 7.80 9.05 25.43
C GLU A 383 7.34 9.85 26.68
N LYS A 384 6.37 10.76 26.51
CA LYS A 384 5.74 11.47 27.64
C LYS A 384 5.00 10.51 28.59
N ILE A 385 4.57 9.35 28.09
CA ILE A 385 3.72 8.41 28.83
C ILE A 385 4.33 7.02 29.02
N ALA A 386 5.37 6.67 28.27
CA ALA A 386 5.99 5.35 28.28
C ALA A 386 7.46 5.39 27.83
N VAL A 387 8.18 4.27 27.96
CA VAL A 387 9.44 4.06 27.25
C VAL A 387 9.11 3.51 25.87
N VAL A 388 9.67 4.09 24.82
CA VAL A 388 9.34 3.73 23.43
C VAL A 388 10.59 3.19 22.73
N ASN A 389 10.49 2.02 22.12
CA ASN A 389 11.52 1.44 21.28
C ASN A 389 11.02 1.37 19.84
N LEU A 390 11.69 2.06 18.93
CA LEU A 390 11.37 2.05 17.51
C LEU A 390 12.30 1.08 16.77
N LEU A 391 11.71 0.13 16.04
CA LEU A 391 12.40 -0.93 15.31
C LEU A 391 11.99 -0.89 13.83
N GLN A 392 12.88 -0.37 13.00
CA GLN A 392 12.71 -0.35 11.54
C GLN A 392 13.17 -1.65 10.89
N HIS A 393 12.89 -1.79 9.60
CA HIS A 393 13.32 -2.94 8.79
C HIS A 393 12.78 -4.28 9.31
N ARG A 394 11.48 -4.33 9.59
CA ARG A 394 10.76 -5.52 10.01
C ARG A 394 9.79 -5.98 8.94
N SER A 395 9.55 -7.27 8.93
CA SER A 395 8.61 -7.92 8.02
C SER A 395 7.53 -8.65 8.81
N ILE A 396 6.29 -8.57 8.33
CA ILE A 396 5.17 -9.37 8.83
C ILE A 396 4.99 -10.57 7.90
N ILE A 397 5.07 -11.77 8.47
CA ILE A 397 4.69 -13.02 7.83
C ILE A 397 3.32 -13.42 8.36
N SER A 398 2.31 -13.42 7.51
CA SER A 398 0.94 -13.78 7.85
C SER A 398 0.63 -15.19 7.35
N LEU A 399 0.26 -16.05 8.28
CA LEU A 399 -0.19 -17.42 8.04
C LEU A 399 -1.71 -17.43 7.99
N ILE A 400 -2.27 -17.55 6.79
CA ILE A 400 -3.72 -17.62 6.58
C ILE A 400 -4.13 -19.08 6.51
N GLY A 401 -5.06 -19.52 7.36
CA GLY A 401 -5.47 -20.92 7.44
C GLY A 401 -6.59 -21.20 8.42
N ASN A 402 -6.73 -22.47 8.77
CA ASN A 402 -7.76 -22.95 9.67
C ASN A 402 -7.36 -22.71 11.14
N ILE A 403 -7.90 -21.65 11.75
CA ILE A 403 -7.57 -21.30 13.15
C ILE A 403 -7.99 -22.38 14.16
N GLN A 404 -8.93 -23.27 13.81
CA GLN A 404 -9.28 -24.42 14.67
C GLN A 404 -8.09 -25.36 14.86
N ARG A 405 -7.13 -25.35 13.93
CA ARG A 405 -5.87 -26.09 14.00
C ARG A 405 -4.68 -25.18 14.35
N SER A 406 -4.92 -24.04 14.99
CA SER A 406 -3.88 -23.04 15.30
C SER A 406 -2.70 -23.60 16.09
N SER A 407 -2.93 -24.49 17.06
CA SER A 407 -1.84 -25.14 17.81
C SER A 407 -0.88 -25.90 16.90
N LEU A 408 -1.41 -26.67 15.94
CA LEU A 408 -0.60 -27.41 14.96
C LEU A 408 0.13 -26.46 14.01
N ILE A 409 -0.53 -25.39 13.55
CA ILE A 409 0.08 -24.37 12.68
C ILE A 409 1.26 -23.71 13.39
N LEU A 410 1.06 -23.27 14.64
CA LEU A 410 2.12 -22.61 15.42
C LEU A 410 3.27 -23.56 15.74
N GLU A 411 2.99 -24.78 16.20
CA GLU A 411 4.01 -25.78 16.49
C GLU A 411 4.90 -26.01 15.26
N LYS A 412 4.28 -26.28 14.10
CA LYS A 412 4.99 -26.52 12.85
C LYS A 412 5.78 -25.28 12.40
N ALA A 413 5.17 -24.09 12.47
CA ALA A 413 5.83 -22.84 12.11
C ALA A 413 7.06 -22.57 13.00
N PHE A 414 6.93 -22.66 14.33
CA PHE A 414 8.04 -22.43 15.25
C PHE A 414 9.13 -23.48 15.16
N ASN A 415 8.78 -24.75 14.89
CA ASN A 415 9.78 -25.78 14.63
C ASN A 415 10.63 -25.45 13.40
N VAL A 416 10.01 -24.97 12.32
CA VAL A 416 10.71 -24.52 11.10
C VAL A 416 11.60 -23.31 11.41
N LEU A 417 11.03 -22.26 12.03
CA LEU A 417 11.76 -21.03 12.34
C LEU A 417 12.95 -21.28 13.28
N ARG A 418 12.78 -22.14 14.28
CA ARG A 418 13.87 -22.58 15.16
C ARG A 418 14.98 -23.30 14.39
N THR A 419 14.63 -24.15 13.43
CA THR A 419 15.61 -24.92 12.63
C THR A 419 16.48 -24.01 11.76
N ILE A 420 15.90 -22.92 11.25
CA ILE A 420 16.64 -21.91 10.47
C ILE A 420 17.27 -20.81 11.34
N GLY A 421 17.14 -20.88 12.67
CA GLY A 421 17.73 -19.93 13.61
C GLY A 421 17.07 -18.55 13.64
N VAL A 422 15.81 -18.44 13.22
CA VAL A 422 15.06 -17.18 13.17
C VAL A 422 14.31 -16.95 14.47
N ASN A 423 14.44 -15.73 15.01
CA ASN A 423 13.74 -15.29 16.21
C ASN A 423 12.53 -14.42 15.84
N VAL A 424 11.33 -14.90 16.18
CA VAL A 424 10.10 -14.11 16.07
C VAL A 424 10.09 -13.04 17.15
N GLN A 425 9.89 -11.79 16.75
CA GLN A 425 9.94 -10.63 17.64
C GLN A 425 8.58 -10.29 18.24
N MET A 426 7.52 -10.57 17.48
CA MET A 426 6.14 -10.32 17.89
C MET A 426 5.24 -11.35 17.21
N ILE A 427 4.22 -11.79 17.93
CA ILE A 427 3.17 -12.69 17.45
C ILE A 427 1.84 -11.98 17.68
N SER A 428 0.97 -11.98 16.68
CA SER A 428 -0.41 -11.53 16.84
C SER A 428 -1.37 -12.58 16.28
N GLN A 429 -2.18 -13.12 17.19
CA GLN A 429 -3.29 -14.02 16.91
C GLN A 429 -4.42 -13.61 17.86
N GLY A 430 -5.46 -13.00 17.32
CA GLY A 430 -6.52 -12.40 18.13
C GLY A 430 -7.87 -12.43 17.43
N ALA A 431 -8.32 -11.27 16.97
CA ALA A 431 -9.67 -11.08 16.43
C ALA A 431 -9.92 -11.78 15.08
N SER A 432 -8.87 -12.09 14.32
CA SER A 432 -9.03 -12.78 13.04
C SER A 432 -9.30 -14.26 13.26
N LYS A 433 -10.31 -14.77 12.54
CA LYS A 433 -10.68 -16.19 12.55
C LYS A 433 -9.81 -17.05 11.64
N VAL A 434 -8.87 -16.45 10.90
CA VAL A 434 -8.12 -17.16 9.85
C VAL A 434 -6.65 -16.73 9.74
N ASN A 435 -6.20 -15.70 10.47
CA ASN A 435 -4.86 -15.14 10.34
C ASN A 435 -4.04 -15.25 11.64
N ILE A 436 -2.77 -15.64 11.49
CA ILE A 436 -1.72 -15.55 12.51
C ILE A 436 -0.56 -14.76 11.91
N SER A 437 -0.17 -13.65 12.54
CA SER A 437 0.92 -12.81 12.05
C SER A 437 2.16 -12.91 12.93
N LEU A 438 3.32 -13.09 12.29
CA LEU A 438 4.64 -13.21 12.91
C LEU A 438 5.53 -12.09 12.40
N ILE A 439 6.20 -11.37 13.30
CA ILE A 439 7.13 -10.31 12.94
C ILE A 439 8.56 -10.83 13.02
N VAL A 440 9.32 -10.66 11.94
CA VAL A 440 10.73 -11.05 11.79
C VAL A 440 11.54 -9.88 11.22
N ASN A 441 12.87 -10.01 11.16
CA ASN A 441 13.71 -9.04 10.46
C ASN A 441 13.49 -9.11 8.94
N ASP A 442 13.63 -7.99 8.23
CA ASP A 442 13.51 -7.98 6.76
C ASP A 442 14.54 -8.89 6.08
N SER A 443 15.75 -9.00 6.64
CA SER A 443 16.84 -9.79 6.07
C SER A 443 16.57 -11.30 6.07
N GLU A 444 15.73 -11.80 6.96
CA GLU A 444 15.40 -13.23 7.10
C GLU A 444 14.01 -13.59 6.54
N ALA A 445 13.21 -12.58 6.16
CA ALA A 445 11.80 -12.74 5.82
C ALA A 445 11.55 -13.70 4.66
N GLU A 446 12.31 -13.60 3.57
CA GLU A 446 12.16 -14.49 2.42
C GLU A 446 12.53 -15.94 2.74
N GLN A 447 13.61 -16.12 3.50
CA GLN A 447 14.04 -17.45 3.91
C GLN A 447 12.95 -18.11 4.77
N CYS A 448 12.31 -17.35 5.66
CA CYS A 448 11.18 -17.82 6.44
C CYS A 448 10.02 -18.26 5.55
N VAL A 449 9.60 -17.43 4.59
CA VAL A 449 8.49 -17.77 3.68
C VAL A 449 8.79 -19.05 2.90
N LYS A 450 10.01 -19.18 2.36
CA LYS A 450 10.44 -20.37 1.61
C LYS A 450 10.42 -21.63 2.48
N ALA A 451 10.97 -21.55 3.69
CA ALA A 451 11.04 -22.68 4.62
C ALA A 451 9.66 -23.10 5.14
N LEU A 452 8.81 -22.11 5.48
CA LEU A 452 7.43 -22.35 5.90
C LEU A 452 6.61 -22.95 4.76
N HIS A 453 6.73 -22.41 3.55
CA HIS A 453 6.00 -22.93 2.39
C HIS A 453 6.37 -24.39 2.13
N HIS A 454 7.67 -24.70 2.06
CA HIS A 454 8.16 -26.06 1.92
C HIS A 454 7.57 -26.99 2.99
N ALA A 455 7.63 -26.60 4.27
CA ALA A 455 7.13 -27.42 5.36
C ALA A 455 5.61 -27.66 5.28
N PHE A 456 4.81 -26.63 4.96
CA PHE A 456 3.35 -26.72 4.97
C PHE A 456 2.75 -27.34 3.72
N PHE A 457 3.32 -27.10 2.54
CA PHE A 457 2.70 -27.47 1.26
C PHE A 457 3.44 -28.57 0.50
N GLU A 458 4.71 -28.86 0.80
CA GLU A 458 5.49 -29.86 0.05
C GLU A 458 5.75 -31.16 0.82
N ILE A 459 5.99 -31.09 2.14
CA ILE A 459 6.22 -32.28 2.99
C ILE A 459 4.88 -32.93 3.40
N GLY A 460 3.88 -32.89 2.52
CA GLY A 460 2.45 -32.96 2.83
C GLY A 460 1.89 -34.20 3.53
N ASP A 461 2.60 -35.34 3.61
CA ASP A 461 2.01 -36.59 4.13
C ASP A 461 2.79 -37.27 5.29
N LEU A 462 4.01 -36.84 5.60
CA LEU A 462 4.85 -37.57 6.59
C LEU A 462 4.46 -37.29 8.05
N PHE A 463 3.89 -36.13 8.35
CA PHE A 463 3.55 -35.78 9.74
C PHE A 463 2.19 -36.33 10.21
N GLU A 464 1.21 -36.51 9.31
CA GLU A 464 -0.06 -37.16 9.69
C GLU A 464 0.15 -38.65 10.04
N LEU A 465 1.08 -39.33 9.38
CA LEU A 465 1.52 -40.68 9.74
C LEU A 465 2.21 -40.75 11.11
N MET A 466 3.05 -39.77 11.45
CA MET A 466 3.74 -39.76 12.76
C MET A 466 2.79 -39.49 13.94
N ILE A 467 1.66 -38.81 13.72
CA ILE A 467 0.66 -38.56 14.78
C ILE A 467 -0.26 -39.78 14.96
N LEU A 468 -0.50 -40.57 13.92
CA LEU A 468 -1.31 -41.79 14.01
C LEU A 468 -0.55 -42.97 14.67
N ASP A 469 0.78 -43.01 14.58
CA ASP A 469 1.61 -44.05 15.21
C ASP A 469 2.05 -43.71 16.65
N GLY A 470 1.58 -42.59 17.22
CA GLY A 470 1.89 -42.15 18.59
C GLY A 470 1.14 -42.89 19.71
N GLY A 471 0.62 -44.09 19.44
CA GLY A 471 0.06 -44.99 20.45
C GLY A 471 1.19 -45.73 21.18
N VAL A 472 1.28 -45.51 22.49
CA VAL A 472 2.23 -46.14 23.41
C VAL A 472 2.32 -47.66 23.19
N GLU A 473 3.46 -48.14 22.67
CA GLU A 473 3.96 -49.48 23.02
C GLU A 473 5.45 -49.45 23.35
N ASN A 474 5.75 -50.12 24.46
CA ASN A 474 7.03 -50.15 25.13
C ASN A 474 8.10 -50.88 24.32
N GLY A 475 9.31 -50.33 24.32
CA GLY A 475 10.57 -51.07 24.39
C GLY A 475 10.91 -52.03 23.25
N SER A 476 11.70 -51.55 22.30
CA SER A 476 12.95 -52.22 21.90
C SER A 476 13.73 -51.35 20.93
N ALA A 477 14.97 -51.02 21.30
CA ALA A 477 15.94 -50.44 20.39
C ALA A 477 16.34 -51.47 19.33
N LEU A 478 16.49 -51.07 18.07
CA LEU A 478 17.35 -51.71 17.04
C LEU A 478 17.52 -50.73 15.84
N PRO A 479 18.56 -50.87 14.99
CA PRO A 479 19.53 -49.82 14.76
C PRO A 479 19.52 -49.22 13.34
N LEU A 480 20.11 -48.02 13.23
CA LEU A 480 20.47 -47.38 11.96
C LEU A 480 21.57 -48.20 11.25
N THR A 481 21.22 -48.87 10.16
CA THR A 481 22.19 -49.30 9.14
C THR A 481 22.05 -48.43 7.90
N VAL A 482 23.07 -47.63 7.69
CA VAL A 482 23.40 -46.97 6.43
C VAL A 482 23.95 -48.03 5.49
N GLU A 483 23.33 -48.25 4.33
CA GLU A 483 23.98 -48.92 3.21
C GLU A 483 23.82 -48.10 1.92
N ASN A 484 24.98 -47.63 1.45
CA ASN A 484 25.25 -47.20 0.09
C ASN A 484 25.00 -48.33 -0.91
N GLN A 485 24.37 -48.04 -2.06
CA GLN A 485 24.67 -48.66 -3.37
C GLN A 485 24.32 -47.61 -4.45
N LEU A 486 25.32 -46.97 -5.06
CA LEU A 486 25.97 -47.28 -6.36
C LEU A 486 25.29 -46.60 -7.55
#